data_AF-R6CNC3-F1
#
_entry.id   AF-R6CNC3-F1
#
_cell.length_a   1.000
_cell.length_b   1.000
_cell.length_c   1.000
_cell.angle_alpha   90.00
_cell.angle_beta   90.00
_cell.angle_gamma   90.00
#
_symmetry.space_group_name_H-M   'P 1'
#
loop_
_entity.id
_entity.type
_entity.pdbx_description
1 polymer ?
#
loop_
_entity_poly.entity_id
_entity_poly.type
_entity_poly.pdbx_seq_one_letter_code
_entity_poly.pdbx_strand_id
1 'polypeptide(L)' 'MSKQYELNKNLAQMLKGGVIMDVTTPEQAKIAEAAGACAVMALERIPADIRAAYTSRHSRGRRRFPHERP' A
#
# COMPACT_ATOMS: atom_id res chain seq x y z
N MET A 1 5.95 -9.18 -27.53
CA MET A 1 5.55 -9.21 -26.11
C MET A 1 5.52 -10.66 -25.64
N SER A 2 6.00 -10.97 -24.43
CA SER A 2 6.01 -12.34 -23.90
C SER A 2 4.60 -12.78 -23.48
N LYS A 3 4.28 -14.08 -23.58
CA LYS A 3 2.98 -14.64 -23.14
C LYS A 3 2.65 -14.28 -21.68
N GLN A 4 3.67 -14.24 -20.82
CA GLN A 4 3.52 -13.85 -19.41
C GLN A 4 3.06 -12.39 -19.26
N TYR A 5 3.57 -11.49 -20.10
CA TYR A 5 3.20 -10.08 -20.05
C TYR A 5 1.72 -9.89 -20.38
N GLU A 6 1.21 -10.55 -21.43
CA GLU A 6 -0.21 -10.47 -21.80
C GLU A 6 -1.12 -11.01 -20.70
N LEU A 7 -0.73 -12.12 -20.04
CA LEU A 7 -1.47 -12.66 -18.90
C LEU A 7 -1.52 -11.66 -17.74
N ASN A 8 -0.38 -11.10 -17.32
CA ASN A 8 -0.32 -10.14 -16.22
C ASN A 8 -1.12 -8.87 -16.53
N LYS A 9 -1.06 -8.38 -17.77
CA LYS A 9 -1.83 -7.23 -18.24
C LYS A 9 -3.34 -7.49 -18.14
N ASN A 10 -3.79 -8.65 -18.59
CA ASN A 10 -5.22 -9.01 -18.52
C ASN A 10 -5.71 -9.17 -17.08
N LEU A 11 -4.89 -9.73 -16.19
CA LEU A 11 -5.21 -9.80 -14.76
C LEU A 11 -5.35 -8.41 -14.14
N ALA A 12 -4.44 -7.48 -14.44
CA ALA A 12 -4.55 -6.10 -13.97
C ALA A 12 -5.79 -5.39 -14.53
N GLN A 13 -6.18 -5.70 -15.77
CA GLN A 13 -7.36 -5.15 -16.41
C GLN A 13 -8.67 -5.56 -15.71
N MET A 14 -8.72 -6.73 -15.07
CA MET A 14 -9.88 -7.19 -14.29
C MET A 14 -10.12 -6.36 -13.03
N LEU A 15 -9.09 -5.71 -12.48
CA LEU A 15 -9.19 -4.85 -11.30
C LEU A 15 -9.59 -3.40 -11.63
N LYS A 16 -9.73 -3.07 -12.92
CA LYS A 16 -10.01 -1.71 -13.36
C LYS A 16 -11.39 -1.25 -12.86
N GLY A 17 -11.41 -0.09 -12.20
CA GLY A 17 -12.64 0.48 -11.63
C GLY A 17 -12.99 -0.04 -10.23
N GLY A 18 -12.23 -1.01 -9.71
CA GLY A 18 -12.32 -1.45 -8.33
C GLY A 18 -11.45 -0.63 -7.38
N VAL A 19 -11.67 -0.80 -6.08
CA VAL A 19 -10.83 -0.25 -5.01
C VAL A 19 -9.98 -1.36 -4.42
N ILE A 20 -8.70 -1.07 -4.16
CA ILE A 20 -7.78 -1.93 -3.42
C ILE A 20 -7.54 -1.29 -2.05
N MET A 21 -7.82 -2.01 -0.95
CA MET A 21 -7.73 -1.46 0.41
C MET A 21 -6.53 -2.01 1.19
N ASP A 22 -5.81 -1.13 1.88
CA ASP A 22 -4.77 -1.50 2.84
C ASP A 22 -5.40 -2.12 4.10
N VAL A 23 -4.91 -3.29 4.53
CA VAL A 23 -5.40 -4.00 5.72
C VAL A 23 -4.24 -4.57 6.54
N THR A 24 -4.40 -4.61 7.86
CA THR A 24 -3.40 -5.19 8.79
C THR A 24 -3.91 -6.42 9.54
N THR A 25 -5.22 -6.68 9.53
CA THR A 25 -5.82 -7.84 10.20
C THR A 25 -6.83 -8.58 9.31
N PRO A 26 -7.10 -9.88 9.57
CA PRO A 26 -8.12 -10.63 8.83
C PRO A 26 -9.53 -10.02 8.93
N GLU A 27 -9.86 -9.41 10.06
CA GLU A 27 -11.16 -8.75 10.28
C GLU A 27 -11.31 -7.54 9.36
N GLN A 28 -10.26 -6.74 9.20
CA GLN A 28 -10.26 -5.62 8.25
C GLN A 28 -10.43 -6.10 6.81
N ALA A 29 -9.83 -7.24 6.45
CA ALA A 29 -10.01 -7.84 5.12
C ALA A 29 -11.48 -8.23 4.85
N LYS A 30 -12.17 -8.82 5.84
CA LYS A 30 -13.61 -9.14 5.74
C LYS A 30 -14.46 -7.88 5.59
N ILE A 31 -14.13 -6.81 6.31
CA ILE A 31 -14.84 -5.52 6.18
C ILE A 31 -14.60 -4.91 4.80
N ALA A 32 -13.37 -4.95 4.29
CA ALA A 32 -13.04 -4.45 2.95
C ALA A 32 -13.79 -5.20 1.85
N GLU A 33 -13.86 -6.53 1.93
CA GLU A 33 -14.66 -7.37 1.03
C GLU A 33 -16.15 -6.98 1.09
N ALA A 34 -16.73 -6.87 2.30
CA ALA A 34 -18.12 -6.47 2.48
C ALA A 34 -18.42 -5.05 1.98
N ALA A 35 -17.43 -4.15 2.01
CA ALA A 35 -17.53 -2.80 1.46
C ALA A 35 -17.38 -2.73 -0.08
N GLY A 36 -17.12 -3.87 -0.74
CA GLY A 36 -16.99 -3.94 -2.20
C GLY A 36 -15.57 -3.68 -2.71
N ALA A 37 -14.53 -3.85 -1.87
CA ALA A 37 -13.15 -3.82 -2.36
C ALA A 37 -12.92 -4.97 -3.35
N CYS A 38 -12.27 -4.66 -4.48
CA CYS A 38 -11.94 -5.66 -5.51
C CYS A 38 -10.72 -6.50 -5.11
N ALA A 39 -9.82 -5.94 -4.31
CA ALA A 39 -8.70 -6.64 -3.70
C ALA A 39 -8.28 -5.96 -2.37
N VAL A 40 -7.43 -6.63 -1.60
CA VAL A 40 -6.81 -6.08 -0.39
C VAL A 40 -5.29 -6.14 -0.46
N MET A 41 -4.61 -5.18 0.15
CA MET A 41 -3.16 -5.15 0.32
C MET A 41 -2.84 -5.38 1.80
N ALA A 42 -2.26 -6.54 2.11
CA ALA A 42 -1.87 -6.90 3.47
C ALA A 42 -0.55 -6.21 3.85
N LEU A 43 -0.54 -5.50 4.98
CA LEU A 43 0.60 -4.73 5.49
C LEU A 43 0.80 -5.00 6.98
N GLU A 44 2.04 -4.88 7.46
CA GLU A 44 2.31 -4.86 8.90
C GLU A 44 1.82 -3.56 9.56
N ARG A 45 1.92 -2.45 8.84
CA ARG A 45 1.51 -1.10 9.27
C ARG A 45 0.99 -0.29 8.10
N ILE A 46 -0.06 0.49 8.32
CA ILE A 46 -0.63 1.35 7.28
C ILE A 46 0.26 2.59 7.01
N PRO A 47 0.21 3.17 5.79
CA PRO A 47 1.04 4.33 5.43
C PRO A 47 0.87 5.54 6.36
N ALA A 48 -0.31 5.73 6.94
CA ALA A 48 -0.57 6.82 7.89
C ALA A 48 0.33 6.70 9.14
N ASP A 49 0.46 5.50 9.70
CA ASP A 49 1.27 5.24 10.89
C ASP A 49 2.77 5.41 10.59
N ILE A 50 3.20 5.01 9.40
CA ILE A 50 4.58 5.20 8.94
C ILE A 50 4.90 6.70 8.86
N ARG A 51 3.98 7.52 8.29
CA ARG A 51 4.14 8.98 8.21
C ARG A 51 4.13 9.65 9.59
N ALA A 52 3.27 9.21 10.52
CA ALA A 52 3.24 9.72 11.90
C ALA A 52 4.56 9.43 12.65
N ALA A 53 5.14 8.25 12.43
CA ALA A 53 6.45 7.91 12.99
C ALA A 53 7.58 8.77 12.40
N TYR A 54 7.47 9.20 11.13
CA TYR A 54 8.47 10.06 10.50
C TYR A 54 8.39 11.52 10.97
N THR A 55 7.18 12.08 11.07
CA THR A 55 6.96 13.46 11.54
C THR A 55 7.43 13.66 12.99
N SER A 56 7.15 12.68 13.87
CA SER A 56 7.65 12.67 15.27
C SER A 56 9.18 12.52 15.41
N ARG A 57 9.88 12.13 14.34
CA ARG A 57 11.36 12.14 14.28
C ARG A 57 11.90 13.49 13.79
N HIS A 58 11.17 14.19 12.93
CA HIS A 58 11.57 15.51 12.39
C HIS A 58 11.42 16.63 13.41
N SER A 59 10.39 16.57 14.26
CA SER A 59 10.24 17.47 15.41
C SER A 59 11.34 17.27 16.47
N ARG A 60 12.08 16.16 16.43
CA ARG A 60 13.23 15.86 17.32
C ARG A 60 14.60 16.16 16.69
N GLY A 61 14.68 17.14 15.79
CA GLY A 61 15.93 17.86 15.49
C GLY A 61 17.09 17.06 14.86
N ARG A 62 16.89 15.84 14.37
CA ARG A 62 17.93 15.08 13.65
C ARG A 62 17.50 14.75 12.23
N ARG A 63 17.70 15.71 11.32
CA ARG A 63 17.66 15.47 9.88
C ARG A 63 19.05 15.07 9.39
N ARG A 64 19.17 13.89 8.78
CA ARG A 64 19.85 13.71 7.48
C ARG A 64 19.19 12.56 6.76
N PHE A 65 18.63 12.80 5.58
CA PHE A 65 18.32 11.74 4.63
C PHE A 65 19.64 11.11 4.15
N PRO A 66 19.71 9.77 3.95
CA PRO A 66 20.94 9.13 3.48
C PRO A 66 21.41 9.61 2.10
N HIS A 67 20.52 10.18 1.29
CA HIS A 67 20.79 10.63 -0.08
C HIS A 67 21.06 12.15 -0.20
N GLU A 68 21.10 12.89 0.92
CA GLU A 68 21.47 14.31 0.96
C GLU A 68 22.89 14.50 1.51
N ARG A 69 23.86 13.79 0.96
CA ARG A 69 25.28 14.15 1.08
C ARG A 69 25.76 14.64 -0.30
N PRO A 70 26.50 15.77 -0.38
CA PRO A 70 27.05 16.26 -1.63
C PRO A 70 28.04 15.25 -2.23
#